data_AF-A0A7V9TMU5-F1
#
_entry.id   AF-A0A7V9TMU5-F1
#
_cell.length_a   1.000
_cell.length_b   1.000
_cell.length_c   1.000
_cell.angle_alpha   90.00
_cell.angle_beta   90.00
_cell.angle_gamma   90.00
#
_symmetry.space_group_name_H-M   'P 1'
#
loop_
_entity.id
_entity.type
_entity.pdbx_description
1 polymer ?
#
loop_
_entity_poly.entity_id
_entity_poly.type
_entity_poly.pdbx_seq_one_letter_code
_entity_poly.pdbx_strand_id
1 'polypeptide(L)'
;MNGIAVIGTSWGGLAALTEIIAGLPRDFPIPIAVVQHRSKDSDLLVGLLQDVSGLCIRDAEDKEPLCAGTIYIAPPDYHMLVEREYVSLTVDSPVRFSRPSIDVLFKSASDTFGANTIGVVLTGANEDGAGGLARIAARGGKTIVQDPEEA
;
A
#
# COMPACT_ATOMS: atom_id res chain seq x y z
N MET A 1 -5.26 4.15 16.79
CA MET A 1 -4.60 4.75 15.61
C MET A 1 -5.49 5.81 14.98
N ASN A 2 -4.90 6.92 14.53
CA ASN A 2 -5.64 8.08 14.02
C ASN A 2 -5.80 8.11 12.48
N GLY A 3 -5.17 7.18 11.74
CA GLY A 3 -5.25 7.11 10.27
C GLY A 3 -4.26 6.11 9.69
N ILE A 4 -4.27 5.97 8.36
CA ILE A 4 -3.36 5.11 7.60
C ILE A 4 -3.07 5.70 6.21
N ALA A 5 -1.84 5.51 5.72
CA ALA A 5 -1.52 5.71 4.31
C ALA A 5 -1.50 4.37 3.56
N VAL A 6 -2.11 4.32 2.38
CA VAL A 6 -2.08 3.17 1.48
C VAL A 6 -1.49 3.56 0.13
N ILE A 7 -0.54 2.77 -0.36
CA ILE A 7 0.18 3.05 -1.62
C ILE A 7 0.01 1.87 -2.57
N GLY A 8 -0.32 2.15 -3.82
CA GLY A 8 -0.47 1.17 -4.89
C GLY A 8 0.46 1.48 -6.05
N THR A 9 1.18 0.47 -6.54
CA THR A 9 2.17 0.62 -7.63
C THR A 9 2.38 -0.68 -8.40
N SER A 10 2.87 -0.58 -9.63
CA SER A 10 3.10 -1.74 -10.51
C SER A 10 4.39 -1.59 -11.33
N TRP A 11 4.31 -1.81 -12.65
CA TRP A 11 5.45 -1.74 -13.57
C TRP A 11 6.04 -0.32 -13.58
N GLY A 12 7.35 -0.21 -13.45
CA GLY A 12 8.07 1.08 -13.38
C GLY A 12 8.01 1.78 -12.02
N GLY A 13 7.07 1.42 -11.13
CA GLY A 13 6.80 2.22 -9.94
C GLY A 13 7.66 1.91 -8.72
N LEU A 14 8.62 0.98 -8.82
CA LEU A 14 9.62 0.78 -7.76
C LEU A 14 10.47 2.04 -7.54
N ALA A 15 10.84 2.75 -8.61
CA ALA A 15 11.63 3.97 -8.49
C ALA A 15 10.85 5.08 -7.75
N ALA A 16 9.60 5.32 -8.16
CA ALA A 16 8.71 6.28 -7.50
C ALA A 16 8.44 5.90 -6.03
N LEU A 17 8.21 4.61 -5.75
CA LEU A 17 8.03 4.13 -4.39
C LEU A 17 9.28 4.34 -3.53
N THR A 18 10.46 4.06 -4.10
CA THR A 18 11.76 4.25 -3.44
C THR A 18 11.99 5.72 -3.08
N GLU A 19 11.70 6.64 -3.99
CA GLU A 19 11.84 8.08 -3.77
C GLU A 19 10.94 8.57 -2.63
N ILE A 20 9.67 8.17 -2.64
CA ILE A 20 8.74 8.49 -1.55
C ILE A 20 9.26 7.94 -0.22
N ILE A 21 9.62 6.66 -0.17
CA ILE A 21 10.04 5.98 1.05
C ILE A 21 11.34 6.58 1.62
N ALA A 22 12.28 6.96 0.77
CA ALA A 22 13.54 7.59 1.17
C ALA A 22 13.33 8.99 1.77
N GLY A 23 12.28 9.69 1.35
CA GLY A 23 11.92 11.02 1.86
C GLY A 23 11.14 11.01 3.17
N LEU A 24 10.68 9.85 3.66
CA LEU A 24 9.87 9.78 4.88
C LEU A 24 10.72 9.91 6.16
N PRO A 25 10.29 10.72 7.14
CA PRO A 25 10.99 10.85 8.40
C PRO A 25 10.85 9.60 9.26
N ARG A 26 11.85 9.32 10.12
CA ARG A 26 11.89 8.10 10.97
C ARG A 26 10.73 8.00 11.97
N ASP A 27 10.15 9.12 12.34
CA ASP A 27 9.04 9.25 13.28
C ASP A 27 7.68 9.45 12.58
N PHE A 28 7.55 8.95 11.34
CA PHE A 28 6.31 9.07 10.58
C PHE A 28 5.09 8.58 11.39
N PRO A 29 4.05 9.41 11.58
CA PRO A 29 3.12 9.26 12.71
C PRO A 29 2.02 8.20 12.52
N ILE A 30 1.93 7.60 11.33
CA ILE A 30 0.90 6.60 10.98
C ILE A 30 1.53 5.40 10.27
N PRO A 31 0.92 4.21 10.32
CA PRO A 31 1.35 3.08 9.50
C PRO A 31 1.18 3.38 7.99
N ILE A 32 1.98 2.71 7.17
CA ILE A 32 1.86 2.72 5.71
C ILE A 32 1.67 1.29 5.24
N ALA A 33 0.68 1.05 4.38
CA ALA A 33 0.45 -0.26 3.78
C ALA A 33 0.62 -0.15 2.25
N VAL A 34 1.39 -1.04 1.64
CA VAL A 34 1.80 -0.94 0.24
C VAL A 34 1.43 -2.20 -0.52
N VAL A 35 0.79 -2.02 -1.68
CA VAL A 35 0.67 -3.05 -2.71
C VAL A 35 1.58 -2.68 -3.87
N GLN A 36 2.60 -3.51 -4.09
CA GLN A 36 3.37 -3.57 -5.32
C GLN A 36 2.94 -4.83 -6.07
N HIS A 37 2.45 -4.70 -7.31
CA HIS A 37 2.26 -5.88 -8.16
C HIS A 37 3.61 -6.57 -8.36
N ARG A 38 3.70 -7.83 -7.92
CA ARG A 38 4.91 -8.66 -7.98
C ARG A 38 4.55 -10.12 -8.20
N SER A 39 5.50 -10.90 -8.72
CA SER A 39 5.35 -12.34 -8.91
C SER A 39 5.37 -13.08 -7.56
N LYS A 40 4.93 -14.34 -7.57
CA LYS A 40 4.90 -15.20 -6.37
C LYS A 40 6.30 -15.45 -5.80
N ASP A 41 7.30 -15.48 -6.66
CA ASP A 41 8.69 -15.77 -6.32
C ASP A 41 9.50 -14.52 -5.96
N SER A 42 8.84 -13.38 -5.74
CA SER A 42 9.50 -12.10 -5.46
C SER A 42 9.75 -11.91 -3.96
N ASP A 43 11.01 -11.95 -3.55
CA ASP A 43 11.49 -11.86 -2.15
C ASP A 43 12.37 -10.63 -1.86
N LEU A 44 12.94 -9.99 -2.88
CA LEU A 44 13.92 -8.90 -2.71
C LEU A 44 13.32 -7.53 -2.33
N LEU A 45 12.02 -7.33 -2.51
CA LEU A 45 11.40 -6.00 -2.44
C LEU A 45 11.60 -5.31 -1.09
N VAL A 46 11.39 -6.05 0.01
CA VAL A 46 11.54 -5.50 1.37
C VAL A 46 12.98 -5.06 1.61
N GLY A 47 13.96 -5.88 1.23
CA GLY A 47 15.38 -5.55 1.39
C GLY A 47 15.77 -4.28 0.63
N LEU A 48 15.37 -4.19 -0.64
CA LEU A 48 15.66 -3.02 -1.48
C LEU A 48 15.08 -1.72 -0.91
N LEU A 49 13.85 -1.76 -0.40
CA LEU A 49 13.22 -0.59 0.19
C LEU A 49 13.79 -0.26 1.58
N GLN A 50 14.17 -1.29 2.35
CA GLN A 50 14.73 -1.09 3.69
C GLN A 50 16.08 -0.37 3.63
N ASP A 51 16.89 -0.63 2.60
CA ASP A 51 18.20 0.01 2.39
C ASP A 51 18.12 1.55 2.25
N VAL A 52 17.00 2.06 1.75
CA VAL A 52 16.79 3.50 1.54
C VAL A 52 15.92 4.15 2.62
N SER A 53 15.27 3.36 3.47
CA SER A 53 14.28 3.86 4.42
C SER A 53 14.83 4.06 5.82
N GLY A 54 14.40 5.15 6.46
CA GLY A 54 14.55 5.32 7.90
C GLY A 54 13.47 4.59 8.73
N LEU A 55 12.42 4.08 8.08
CA LEU A 55 11.31 3.37 8.71
C LEU A 55 11.56 1.86 8.72
N CYS A 56 10.82 1.15 9.57
CA CYS A 56 10.82 -0.32 9.52
C CYS A 56 9.96 -0.79 8.35
N ILE A 57 10.52 -1.61 7.47
CA ILE A 57 9.81 -2.21 6.33
C ILE A 57 9.79 -3.72 6.50
N ARG A 58 8.63 -4.33 6.26
CA ARG A 58 8.45 -5.77 6.36
C ARG A 58 7.33 -6.25 5.43
N ASP A 59 7.41 -7.51 5.03
CA ASP A 59 6.23 -8.19 4.49
C ASP A 59 5.19 -8.30 5.61
N ALA A 60 3.94 -7.99 5.30
CA ALA A 60 2.87 -8.06 6.28
C ALA A 60 2.59 -9.52 6.67
N GLU A 61 2.43 -9.77 7.97
CA GLU A 61 1.94 -11.05 8.48
C GLU A 61 0.44 -10.97 8.82
N ASP A 62 -0.27 -12.10 8.74
CA ASP A 62 -1.69 -12.11 9.09
C ASP A 62 -1.87 -11.79 10.59
N LYS A 63 -2.79 -10.86 10.87
CA LYS A 63 -3.08 -10.31 12.20
C LYS A 63 -1.91 -9.56 12.84
N GLU A 64 -0.94 -9.13 12.04
CA GLU A 64 0.14 -8.28 12.52
C GLU A 64 -0.40 -6.90 12.96
N PRO A 65 -0.08 -6.43 14.18
CA PRO A 65 -0.50 -5.11 14.63
C PRO A 65 0.02 -3.99 13.74
N LEU A 66 -0.83 -3.02 13.44
CA LEU A 66 -0.45 -1.81 12.71
C LEU A 66 0.26 -0.83 13.67
N CYS A 67 1.47 -0.42 13.30
CA CYS A 67 2.34 0.44 14.10
C CYS A 67 2.73 1.69 13.29
N ALA A 68 2.73 2.85 13.96
CA ALA A 68 3.33 4.06 13.39
C ALA A 68 4.81 3.82 13.08
N GLY A 69 5.34 4.51 12.06
CA GLY A 69 6.72 4.34 11.62
C GLY A 69 7.04 2.97 10.99
N THR A 70 6.01 2.23 10.56
CA THR A 70 6.17 0.93 9.90
C THR A 70 5.49 0.92 8.53
N ILE A 71 6.18 0.36 7.53
CA ILE A 71 5.68 0.11 6.19
C ILE A 71 5.45 -1.40 6.02
N TYR A 72 4.20 -1.76 5.77
CA TYR A 72 3.75 -3.13 5.55
C TYR A 72 3.60 -3.38 4.05
N ILE A 73 4.40 -4.29 3.51
CA ILE A 73 4.34 -4.69 2.11
C ILE A 73 3.42 -5.90 1.97
N ALA A 74 2.42 -5.82 1.07
CA ALA A 74 1.52 -6.93 0.82
C ALA A 74 2.31 -8.16 0.31
N PRO A 75 2.30 -9.30 1.03
CA PRO A 75 3.07 -10.47 0.62
C PRO A 75 2.63 -10.99 -0.75
N PRO A 76 3.54 -11.64 -1.50
CA PRO A 76 3.19 -12.21 -2.80
C PRO A 76 2.11 -13.28 -2.65
N ASP A 77 1.18 -13.36 -3.61
CA ASP A 77 0.08 -14.34 -3.63
C ASP A 77 -0.98 -14.21 -2.51
N TYR A 78 -0.99 -13.10 -1.76
CA TYR A 78 -2.06 -12.76 -0.82
C TYR A 78 -2.67 -11.40 -1.14
N HIS A 79 -3.96 -11.24 -0.88
CA HIS A 79 -4.54 -9.92 -0.73
C HIS A 79 -4.28 -9.42 0.69
N MET A 80 -3.79 -8.18 0.80
CA MET A 80 -3.62 -7.49 2.07
C MET A 80 -4.81 -6.57 2.33
N LEU A 81 -5.41 -6.69 3.50
CA LEU A 81 -6.51 -5.86 3.98
C LEU A 81 -6.10 -5.15 5.26
N VAL A 82 -6.74 -4.02 5.52
CA VAL A 82 -6.48 -3.18 6.70
C VAL A 82 -7.68 -3.21 7.64
N GLU A 83 -7.45 -3.70 8.85
CA GLU A 83 -8.39 -3.61 9.97
C GLU A 83 -7.99 -2.48 10.92
N ARG A 84 -8.81 -2.21 11.94
CA ARG A 84 -8.60 -1.08 12.85
C ARG A 84 -7.27 -1.16 13.61
N GLU A 85 -6.83 -2.37 13.94
CA GLU A 85 -5.67 -2.61 14.81
C GLU A 85 -4.57 -3.43 14.14
N TYR A 86 -4.87 -4.14 13.05
CA TYR A 86 -3.96 -5.09 12.43
C TYR A 86 -4.17 -5.22 10.92
N VAL A 87 -3.20 -5.86 10.26
CA VAL A 87 -3.31 -6.28 8.85
C VAL A 87 -3.96 -7.66 8.77
N SER A 88 -4.80 -7.91 7.75
CA SER A 88 -5.32 -9.25 7.47
C SER A 88 -4.92 -9.71 6.08
N LEU A 89 -4.65 -11.00 5.93
CA LEU A 89 -4.32 -11.60 4.65
C LEU A 89 -5.41 -12.56 4.19
N THR A 90 -5.69 -12.59 2.89
CA THR A 90 -6.63 -13.54 2.29
C THR A 90 -6.09 -14.11 0.99
N VAL A 91 -6.58 -15.30 0.65
CA VAL A 91 -6.30 -16.00 -0.63
C VAL A 91 -7.53 -16.01 -1.52
N ASP A 92 -8.39 -14.99 -1.40
CA ASP A 92 -9.52 -14.79 -2.28
C ASP A 92 -9.07 -14.67 -3.74
N SER A 93 -10.02 -14.87 -4.67
CA SER A 93 -9.72 -14.88 -6.10
C SER A 93 -9.07 -13.56 -6.52
N PRO A 94 -8.08 -13.59 -7.43
CA PRO A 94 -7.42 -12.39 -7.92
C PRO A 94 -8.41 -11.34 -8.44
N VAL A 95 -8.18 -10.10 -8.08
CA VAL A 95 -8.95 -8.94 -8.56
C VAL A 95 -8.18 -8.36 -9.73
N ARG A 96 -8.84 -8.23 -10.89
CA ARG A 96 -8.20 -7.75 -12.13
C ARG A 96 -6.93 -8.54 -12.50
N PHE A 97 -6.95 -9.85 -12.27
CA PHE A 97 -5.84 -10.79 -12.46
C PHE A 97 -4.63 -10.60 -11.52
N SER A 98 -4.72 -9.71 -10.54
CA SER A 98 -3.67 -9.43 -9.57
C SER A 98 -3.99 -9.97 -8.18
N ARG A 99 -2.97 -10.56 -7.54
CA ARG A 99 -2.94 -10.83 -6.10
C ARG A 99 -1.49 -10.70 -5.61
N PRO A 100 -1.16 -9.64 -4.85
CA PRO A 100 -2.04 -8.63 -4.23
C PRO A 100 -2.73 -7.68 -5.22
N SER A 101 -3.85 -7.07 -4.80
CA SER A 101 -4.60 -6.05 -5.55
C SER A 101 -4.68 -4.75 -4.76
N ILE A 102 -4.49 -3.63 -5.46
CA ILE A 102 -4.50 -2.27 -4.90
C ILE A 102 -5.92 -1.89 -4.48
N ASP A 103 -6.93 -2.18 -5.30
CA ASP A 103 -8.35 -1.92 -5.01
C ASP A 103 -8.78 -2.61 -3.71
N VAL A 104 -8.30 -3.83 -3.44
CA VAL A 104 -8.62 -4.57 -2.22
C VAL A 104 -8.07 -3.88 -0.98
N LEU A 105 -6.79 -3.48 -1.01
CA LEU A 105 -6.17 -2.72 0.07
C LEU A 105 -6.90 -1.39 0.30
N PHE A 106 -7.11 -0.62 -0.77
CA PHE A 106 -7.67 0.72 -0.67
C PHE A 106 -9.12 0.69 -0.18
N LYS A 107 -9.90 -0.28 -0.65
CA LYS A 107 -11.27 -0.49 -0.20
C LYS A 107 -11.32 -0.76 1.30
N SER A 108 -10.56 -1.74 1.80
CA SER A 108 -10.54 -2.07 3.23
C SER A 108 -10.05 -0.90 4.09
N ALA A 109 -8.99 -0.21 3.68
CA ALA A 109 -8.50 0.98 4.40
C ALA A 109 -9.53 2.11 4.46
N SER A 110 -10.23 2.38 3.35
CA SER A 110 -11.32 3.37 3.31
C SER A 110 -12.51 2.94 4.18
N ASP A 111 -12.82 1.64 4.20
CA ASP A 111 -13.91 1.08 5.00
C ASP A 111 -13.63 1.23 6.51
N THR A 112 -12.38 1.04 6.91
CA THR A 112 -11.90 1.07 8.30
C THR A 112 -11.62 2.49 8.83
N PHE A 113 -10.94 3.33 8.05
CA PHE A 113 -10.41 4.63 8.51
C PHE A 113 -11.15 5.85 7.93
N GLY A 114 -11.98 5.68 6.90
CA GLY A 114 -12.80 6.76 6.32
C GLY A 114 -11.99 7.98 5.91
N ALA A 115 -12.32 9.14 6.47
CA ALA A 115 -11.63 10.40 6.20
C ALA A 115 -10.16 10.43 6.65
N ASN A 116 -9.75 9.48 7.49
CA ASN A 116 -8.38 9.35 7.95
C ASN A 116 -7.52 8.43 7.07
N THR A 117 -8.00 8.06 5.89
CA THR A 117 -7.23 7.32 4.88
C THR A 117 -6.56 8.27 3.91
N ILE A 118 -5.26 8.06 3.65
CA ILE A 118 -4.52 8.69 2.56
C ILE A 118 -4.25 7.60 1.52
N GLY A 119 -4.77 7.74 0.30
CA GLY A 119 -4.50 6.83 -0.81
C GLY A 119 -3.53 7.44 -1.82
N VAL A 120 -2.54 6.66 -2.25
CA VAL A 120 -1.53 7.08 -3.23
C VAL A 120 -1.45 6.06 -4.35
N VAL A 121 -1.77 6.44 -5.58
CA VAL A 121 -1.53 5.60 -6.77
C VAL A 121 -0.30 6.13 -7.50
N LEU A 122 0.67 5.24 -7.72
CA LEU A 122 1.86 5.51 -8.52
C LEU A 122 1.74 4.81 -9.89
N THR A 123 2.75 4.99 -10.73
CA THR A 123 2.82 4.43 -12.08
C THR A 123 2.51 2.92 -12.12
N GLY A 124 1.84 2.54 -13.20
CA GLY A 124 1.38 1.20 -13.46
C GLY A 124 0.64 1.08 -14.79
N ALA A 125 0.49 -0.16 -15.26
CA ALA A 125 -0.03 -0.45 -16.60
C ALA A 125 -1.54 -0.79 -16.62
N ASN A 126 -2.23 -0.72 -15.49
CA ASN A 126 -3.64 -1.13 -15.40
C ASN A 126 -4.47 -0.18 -14.51
N GLU A 127 -5.76 -0.50 -14.40
CA GLU A 127 -6.76 0.29 -13.65
C GLU A 127 -6.93 -0.14 -12.18
N ASP A 128 -6.08 -1.06 -11.68
CA ASP A 128 -6.15 -1.47 -10.27
C ASP A 128 -5.72 -0.32 -9.36
N GLY A 129 -6.54 0.01 -8.38
CA GLY A 129 -6.38 1.15 -7.48
C GLY A 129 -7.26 2.34 -7.86
N ALA A 130 -7.74 2.46 -9.10
CA ALA A 130 -8.60 3.57 -9.50
C ALA A 130 -9.94 3.55 -8.74
N GLY A 131 -10.56 2.36 -8.63
CA GLY A 131 -11.82 2.18 -7.90
C GLY A 131 -11.66 2.38 -6.40
N GLY A 132 -10.57 1.85 -5.85
CA GLY A 132 -10.18 2.02 -4.45
C GLY A 132 -9.93 3.49 -4.11
N LEU A 133 -9.23 4.23 -4.97
CA LEU A 133 -8.92 5.65 -4.75
C LEU A 133 -10.18 6.51 -4.82
N ALA A 134 -11.07 6.25 -5.78
CA ALA A 134 -12.38 6.89 -5.85
C ALA A 134 -13.21 6.66 -4.59
N ARG A 135 -13.13 5.46 -4.00
CA ARG A 135 -13.81 5.13 -2.72
C ARG A 135 -13.20 5.87 -1.53
N ILE A 136 -11.87 6.01 -1.47
CA ILE A 136 -11.19 6.84 -0.45
C ILE A 136 -11.70 8.28 -0.53
N ALA A 137 -11.73 8.87 -1.73
CA ALA A 137 -12.26 10.23 -1.93
C ALA A 137 -13.73 10.35 -1.51
N ALA A 138 -14.58 9.39 -1.92
CA ALA A 138 -16.00 9.37 -1.56
C ALA A 138 -16.26 9.27 -0.05
N ARG A 139 -15.29 8.76 0.72
CA ARG A 139 -15.34 8.66 2.19
C ARG A 139 -14.64 9.82 2.90
N GLY A 140 -14.23 10.85 2.16
CA GLY A 140 -13.57 12.05 2.70
C GLY A 140 -12.08 11.88 2.99
N GLY A 141 -11.47 10.79 2.53
CA GLY A 141 -10.03 10.57 2.62
C GLY A 141 -9.27 11.43 1.62
N LYS A 142 -7.94 11.49 1.78
CA LYS A 142 -7.06 12.21 0.85
C LYS A 142 -6.56 11.25 -0.22
N THR A 143 -6.46 11.74 -1.44
CA THR A 143 -6.02 10.95 -2.60
C THR A 143 -4.93 11.68 -3.34
N ILE A 144 -3.87 10.96 -3.69
CA ILE A 144 -2.70 11.45 -4.41
C ILE A 144 -2.48 10.51 -5.59
N VAL A 145 -2.18 11.06 -6.75
CA VAL A 145 -1.80 10.31 -7.93
C VAL A 145 -0.48 10.85 -8.44
N GLN A 146 0.42 9.98 -8.89
CA GLN A 146 1.61 10.40 -9.62
C GLN A 146 1.18 11.15 -10.90
N ASP A 147 1.88 12.23 -11.24
CA ASP A 147 1.64 12.97 -12.47
C ASP A 147 1.84 12.02 -13.68
N PRO A 148 0.89 11.92 -14.62
CA PRO A 148 1.03 11.08 -15.80
C PRO A 148 2.25 11.40 -16.67
N GLU A 149 2.78 12.63 -16.61
CA GLU A 149 4.00 13.01 -17.36
C GLU A 149 5.28 12.42 -16.72
N GLU A 150 5.21 12.01 -15.46
CA GLU A 150 6.32 11.42 -14.70
C GLU A 150 6.17 9.89 -14.51
N ALA A 151 5.12 9.29 -15.07
CA ALA A 151 4.70 7.90 -14.85
C ALA A 151 5.27 6.90 -15.88
#